data_AF-A0A971WUD8-F1
#
_entry.id   AF-A0A971WUD8-F1
#
_cell.length_a   1.000
_cell.length_b   1.000
_cell.length_c   1.000
_cell.angle_alpha   90.00
_cell.angle_beta   90.00
_cell.angle_gamma   90.00
#
_symmetry.space_group_name_H-M   'P 1'
#
loop_
_entity.id
_entity.type
_entity.pdbx_description
1 polymer ?
#
loop_
_entity_poly.entity_id
_entity_poly.type
_entity_poly.pdbx_seq_one_letter_code
_entity_poly.pdbx_strand_id
1 'polypeptide(L)' 'MATIRCPKCKHQEEFDGQGKWYVTCHDCGAKFVIYIARPQVPTRLNFPPNANKDVQRTDR' A
#
# COMPACT_ATOMS: atom_id res chain seq x y z
N MET A 1 4.11 2.33 -11.19
CA MET A 1 5.36 1.61 -11.47
C MET A 1 6.08 1.20 -10.19
N ALA A 2 6.29 -0.11 -10.03
CA ALA A 2 7.10 -0.71 -8.98
C ALA A 2 8.28 -1.44 -9.62
N THR A 3 9.46 -1.40 -9.00
CA THR A 3 10.63 -2.15 -9.47
C THR A 3 10.70 -3.48 -8.72
N ILE A 4 10.69 -4.58 -9.48
CA ILE A 4 10.81 -5.94 -8.92
C ILE A 4 12.19 -6.51 -9.23
N ARG A 5 12.73 -7.33 -8.32
CA ARG A 5 14.02 -7.98 -8.51
C ARG A 5 13.85 -9.49 -8.55
N CYS A 6 14.35 -10.12 -9.60
CA CYS A 6 14.33 -11.59 -9.71
C CYS A 6 15.19 -12.22 -8.59
N PRO A 7 14.65 -13.17 -7.80
CA PRO A 7 15.42 -13.82 -6.74
C PRO A 7 16.53 -14.74 -7.27
N LYS A 8 16.49 -15.12 -8.55
CA LYS A 8 17.45 -16.05 -9.17
C LYS A 8 18.62 -15.32 -9.85
N CYS A 9 18.35 -14.45 -10.83
CA CYS A 9 19.40 -13.76 -11.60
C CYS A 9 19.69 -12.33 -11.14
N LYS A 10 18.94 -11.81 -10.15
CA LYS A 10 19.05 -10.42 -9.64
C LYS A 10 18.70 -9.32 -10.64
N HIS A 11 18.24 -9.66 -11.85
CA HIS A 11 17.73 -8.71 -12.84
C HIS A 11 16.55 -7.90 -12.26
N GLN A 12 16.44 -6.65 -12.67
CA GLN A 12 15.39 -5.72 -12.23
C GLN A 12 14.44 -5.44 -13.39
N GLU A 13 13.15 -5.50 -13.12
CA GLU A 13 12.09 -5.29 -14.11
C GLU A 13 11.10 -4.25 -13.56
N GLU A 14 10.57 -3.42 -14.44
CA GLU A 14 9.47 -2.52 -14.11
C GLU A 14 8.16 -3.28 -14.20
N PHE A 15 7.36 -3.20 -13.13
CA PHE A 15 6.07 -3.85 -13.05
C PHE A 15 5.00 -2.85 -12.65
N ASP A 16 3.92 -2.79 -13.43
CA ASP A 16 2.77 -1.93 -13.13
C ASP A 16 1.57 -2.80 -12.75
N GLY A 17 1.42 -3.02 -11.45
CA GLY A 17 0.33 -3.82 -10.90
C GLY A 17 0.31 -3.76 -9.37
N GLN A 18 -0.79 -4.21 -8.78
CA GLN A 18 -1.00 -4.25 -7.34
C GLN A 18 -1.56 -5.60 -6.91
N GLY A 19 -1.28 -6.01 -5.68
CA GLY A 19 -1.71 -7.30 -5.16
C GLY A 19 -0.73 -8.42 -5.51
N LYS A 20 -1.26 -9.65 -5.59
CA LYS A 20 -0.47 -10.86 -5.79
C LYS A 20 -0.38 -11.22 -7.26
N TRP A 21 0.83 -11.39 -7.78
CA TRP A 21 1.08 -11.74 -9.18
C TRP A 21 2.02 -12.93 -9.30
N TYR A 22 1.75 -13.78 -10.29
CA TYR A 22 2.65 -14.83 -10.74
C TYR A 22 3.47 -14.28 -11.91
N VAL A 23 4.76 -14.07 -11.67
CA VAL A 23 5.65 -13.40 -12.63
C VAL A 23 6.72 -14.38 -13.10
N THR A 24 7.08 -14.27 -14.38
CA THR A 24 8.19 -14.99 -14.97
C THR A 24 9.26 -13.96 -15.35
N CYS A 25 10.49 -14.12 -14.83
CA CYS A 25 11.61 -13.24 -15.20
C CYS A 25 11.94 -13.42 -16.69
N HIS A 26 12.05 -12.31 -17.42
CA HIS A 26 12.35 -12.33 -18.86
C HIS A 26 13.78 -12.79 -19.16
N ASP A 27 14.72 -12.54 -18.25
CA ASP A 27 16.14 -12.84 -18.45
C ASP A 27 16.49 -14.32 -18.19
N CYS A 28 16.02 -14.90 -17.08
CA CYS A 28 16.39 -16.26 -16.67
C CYS A 28 15.24 -17.28 -16.70
N GLY A 29 14.01 -16.85 -17.04
CA GLY A 29 12.83 -17.71 -17.09
C GLY A 29 12.32 -18.21 -15.73
N ALA A 30 12.85 -17.70 -14.62
CA ALA A 30 12.43 -18.10 -13.28
C ALA A 30 10.99 -17.65 -13.01
N LYS A 31 10.17 -18.56 -12.48
CA LYS A 31 8.79 -18.29 -12.04
C LYS A 31 8.75 -18.02 -10.55
N PHE A 32 8.16 -16.90 -10.14
CA PHE A 32 8.04 -16.52 -8.74
C PHE A 32 6.78 -15.69 -8.49
N VAL A 33 6.43 -15.54 -7.22
CA VAL A 33 5.26 -14.77 -6.79
C VAL A 33 5.73 -13.46 -6.18
N ILE A 34 5.09 -12.36 -6.56
CA ILE A 34 5.30 -11.05 -5.94
C ILE A 34 4.01 -10.56 -5.29
N TYR A 35 4.16 -9.74 -4.25
CA TYR A 35 3.07 -9.01 -3.62
C TYR A 35 3.39 -7.52 -3.60
N ILE A 36 2.64 -6.73 -4.36
CA ILE A 36 2.80 -5.27 -4.41
C ILE A 36 1.69 -4.64 -3.59
N ALA A 37 2.03 -4.23 -2.37
CA ALA A 37 1.15 -3.44 -1.52
C ALA A 37 1.26 -1.96 -1.90
N ARG A 38 0.12 -1.27 -2.07
CA ARG A 38 0.14 0.19 -1.99
C ARG A 38 0.35 0.57 -0.52
N PRO A 39 1.28 1.50 -0.20
CA PRO A 39 1.23 2.15 1.08
C PRO A 39 -0.14 2.83 1.17
N GLN A 40 -0.97 2.35 2.10
CA GLN A 40 -2.15 3.09 2.52
C GLN A 40 -1.56 4.39 3.09
N VAL A 41 -1.68 5.51 2.36
CA VAL A 41 -1.42 6.81 2.98
C VAL A 41 -2.37 6.82 4.17
N PRO A 42 -1.90 6.86 5.42
CA PRO A 42 -2.81 6.89 6.56
C PRO A 42 -3.68 8.10 6.31
N THR A 43 -4.96 7.86 5.99
CA THR A 43 -5.94 8.93 5.89
C THR A 43 -5.85 9.58 7.25
N ARG A 44 -5.28 10.79 7.32
CA ARG A 44 -5.41 11.59 8.52
C ARG A 44 -6.91 11.70 8.70
N LEU A 45 -7.45 10.97 9.68
CA LEU A 45 -8.79 11.20 10.18
C LEU A 45 -8.77 12.69 10.52
N ASN A 46 -9.42 13.50 9.68
CA ASN A 46 -9.70 14.88 10.01
C ASN A 46 -10.61 14.81 11.22
N PHE A 47 -10.01 14.78 12.42
CA PHE A 47 -10.74 15.08 13.63
C PHE A 47 -11.21 16.53 13.48
N PRO A 48 -12.52 16.80 13.44
CA PRO A 48 -12.99 18.17 13.48
C PRO A 48 -12.43 18.82 14.76
N PRO A 49 -11.81 20.01 14.69
CA PRO A 49 -11.10 20.60 15.83
C PRO A 49 -12.00 21.10 16.97
N ASN A 50 -13.28 20.73 17.04
CA ASN A 50 -14.14 21.18 18.14
C ASN A 50 -15.35 20.26 18.36
N ALA A 51 -15.20 19.29 19.25
CA ALA A 51 -16.31 18.56 19.86
C ALA A 51 -16.43 18.94 21.35
N ASN A 52 -16.29 20.22 21.69
CA ASN A 52 -16.38 20.69 23.07
C ASN A 52 -17.11 22.03 23.17
N LYS A 53 -18.43 21.98 23.03
CA LYS A 53 -19.41 22.97 23.52
C LYS A 53 -20.79 22.43 23.17
N ASP A 54 -21.42 21.69 24.08
CA ASP A 54 -22.88 21.56 24.21
C ASP A 54 -23.26 20.63 25.39
N VAL A 55 -22.57 20.74 26.52
CA VAL A 55 -23.19 20.33 27.80
C VAL A 55 -23.86 21.60 28.35
N GLN A 56 -25.04 21.87 27.81
CA GLN A 56 -25.95 22.82 28.42
C GLN A 56 -26.27 22.32 29.83
N ARG A 57 -25.80 23.06 30.84
CA ARG A 57 -26.34 22.97 32.20
C ARG A 57 -27.81 23.37 32.13
N THR A 58 -28.69 22.38 32.09
CA THR A 58 -30.07 22.53 32.51
C THR A 58 -30.27 21.63 33.72
N ASP A 59 -30.06 22.18 34.92
CA ASP A 59 -30.83 21.76 36.10
C ASP A 59 -30.86 22.91 37.12
N ARG A 60 -32.08 23.46 37.25
CA ARG A 60 -32.76 23.91 38.47
C ARG A 60 -32.19 25.04 39.33
#